data_AF-A0A0C9Y1K5-F1
#
_entry.id   AF-A0A0C9Y1K5-F1
#
_cell.length_a   1.000
_cell.length_b   1.000
_cell.length_c   1.000
_cell.angle_alpha   90.00
_cell.angle_beta   90.00
_cell.angle_gamma   90.00
#
_symmetry.space_group_name_H-M   'P 1'
#
loop_
_entity.id
_entity.type
_entity.pdbx_description
1 polymer ?
#
loop_
_entity_poly.entity_id
_entity_poly.type
_entity_poly.pdbx_seq_one_letter_code
_entity_poly.pdbx_strand_id
1 'polypeptide(L)'
;TFNSTRSFLKKVDKLRTGPAWTCEMIDVVGDVVGEDGALKHEQLELWRRDPVECVEELIGNPAFRDQMAYEPKHAYADEKGENRIYNEMWTADWWWEMQESTYLNSRGAVVAPVILSSDKTSLSLFSGDKKAWPVYLTIGNISKDVRRQVSAHATVLIGYLPVSRLECFQKKTRLLAGYRLFHHAMSLVLQPLIDAGRHGKEMGCADGYLRRVHPILAAYVADFPEQCLVACNKENRCPRCLVESDKRGDLEECAWRSTTDTLKTLRRKQRNKQSRKFDIQGLRAVYKPF
;
A
#
# COMPACT_ATOMS: atom_id res chain seq x y z
N THR A 1 7.77 -42.66 3.51
CA THR A 1 6.51 -43.40 3.67
C THR A 1 5.77 -42.84 4.88
N PHE A 2 4.47 -42.57 4.75
CA PHE A 2 3.63 -42.04 5.82
C PHE A 2 2.65 -43.13 6.24
N ASN A 3 2.50 -43.35 7.55
CA ASN A 3 1.73 -44.48 8.09
C ASN A 3 0.29 -44.10 8.48
N SER A 4 -0.11 -42.84 8.27
CA SER A 4 -1.48 -42.35 8.46
C SER A 4 -1.68 -40.97 7.85
N THR A 5 -2.92 -40.63 7.48
CA THR A 5 -3.33 -39.29 7.03
C THR A 5 -2.93 -38.20 8.02
N ARG A 6 -3.03 -38.49 9.33
CA ARG A 6 -2.61 -37.57 10.41
C ARG A 6 -1.10 -37.30 10.40
N SER A 7 -0.28 -38.31 10.12
CA SER A 7 1.19 -38.16 10.04
C SER A 7 1.65 -37.42 8.78
N PHE A 8 0.89 -37.56 7.69
CA PHE A 8 1.08 -36.80 6.46
C PHE A 8 0.71 -35.33 6.67
N LEU A 9 -0.50 -35.06 7.18
CA LEU A 9 -0.95 -33.69 7.47
C LEU A 9 -0.03 -32.97 8.47
N LYS A 10 0.41 -33.63 9.55
CA LYS A 10 1.41 -33.06 10.47
C LYS A 10 2.75 -32.72 9.82
N LYS A 11 3.10 -33.31 8.67
CA LYS A 11 4.31 -32.96 7.91
C LYS A 11 4.02 -31.87 6.87
N VAL A 12 2.82 -31.85 6.30
CA VAL A 12 2.32 -30.75 5.46
C VAL A 12 2.23 -29.46 6.28
N ASP A 13 1.69 -29.53 7.50
CA ASP A 13 1.60 -28.40 8.45
C ASP A 13 2.98 -27.91 8.95
N LYS A 14 4.04 -28.71 8.75
CA LYS A 14 5.43 -28.33 9.03
C LYS A 14 6.12 -27.68 7.82
N LEU A 15 5.52 -27.74 6.64
CA LEU A 15 6.00 -26.94 5.51
C LEU A 15 5.81 -25.47 5.86
N ARG A 16 6.71 -24.61 5.38
CA ARG A 16 6.52 -23.16 5.53
C ARG A 16 5.18 -22.78 4.93
N THR A 17 4.18 -22.56 5.79
CA THR A 17 2.97 -21.83 5.43
C THR A 17 3.37 -20.38 5.23
N GLY A 18 2.74 -19.68 4.28
CA GLY A 18 2.99 -18.26 4.06
C GLY A 18 2.82 -17.42 5.35
N PRO A 19 3.12 -16.12 5.28
CA PRO A 19 3.15 -15.22 6.44
C PRO A 19 1.89 -15.34 7.30
N ALA A 20 2.08 -15.39 8.61
CA ALA A 20 0.98 -15.63 9.55
C ALA A 20 0.02 -14.43 9.63
N TRP A 21 -1.26 -14.73 9.87
CA TRP A 21 -2.25 -13.70 10.16
C TRP A 21 -2.17 -13.27 11.62
N THR A 22 -2.26 -11.97 11.83
CA THR A 22 -2.40 -11.33 13.14
C THR A 22 -3.69 -10.52 13.15
N CYS A 23 -4.37 -10.49 14.31
CA CYS A 23 -5.53 -9.65 14.54
C CYS A 23 -5.21 -8.66 15.65
N GLU A 24 -5.36 -7.37 15.36
CA GLU A 24 -5.13 -6.27 16.29
C GLU A 24 -6.45 -5.51 16.47
N MET A 25 -6.81 -5.22 17.72
CA MET A 25 -8.02 -4.44 18.03
C MET A 25 -7.70 -2.95 18.03
N ILE A 26 -8.39 -2.19 17.20
CA ILE A 26 -8.31 -0.72 17.16
C ILE A 26 -9.47 -0.16 17.98
N ASP A 27 -9.14 0.54 19.06
CA ASP A 27 -10.11 1.30 19.86
C ASP A 27 -10.38 2.65 19.22
N VAL A 28 -11.61 2.85 18.76
CA VAL A 28 -12.04 4.09 18.12
C VAL A 28 -12.98 4.84 19.05
N VAL A 29 -12.46 5.89 19.68
CA VAL A 29 -13.26 6.80 20.53
C VAL A 29 -13.92 7.87 19.67
N GLY A 30 -15.25 7.96 19.78
CA GLY A 30 -16.09 8.88 19.03
C GLY A 30 -16.33 10.24 19.70
N ASP A 31 -17.30 11.00 19.18
CA ASP A 31 -17.73 12.31 19.70
C ASP A 31 -19.23 12.33 20.11
N VAL A 32 -19.83 11.15 20.23
CA VAL A 32 -21.17 10.92 20.80
C VAL A 32 -21.03 10.48 22.25
N VAL A 33 -21.79 11.11 23.14
CA VAL A 33 -21.85 10.75 24.57
C VAL A 33 -22.87 9.62 24.76
N GLY A 34 -22.49 8.59 25.52
CA GLY A 34 -23.33 7.47 25.92
C GLY A 34 -24.26 7.82 27.08
N GLU A 35 -25.10 6.85 27.47
CA GLU A 35 -26.02 7.00 28.60
C GLU A 35 -25.29 7.08 29.95
N ASP A 36 -24.06 6.55 30.01
CA ASP A 36 -23.14 6.60 31.13
C ASP A 36 -22.37 7.93 31.25
N GLY A 37 -22.61 8.87 30.33
CA GLY A 37 -21.88 10.14 30.26
C GLY A 37 -20.47 10.04 29.67
N ALA A 38 -20.00 8.85 29.30
CA ALA A 38 -18.72 8.64 28.63
C ALA A 38 -18.84 8.80 27.11
N LEU A 39 -17.72 9.01 26.42
CA LEU A 39 -17.72 8.99 24.96
C LEU A 39 -17.90 7.54 24.47
N LYS A 40 -18.81 7.34 23.53
CA LYS A 40 -18.97 6.05 22.86
C LYS A 40 -17.67 5.69 22.15
N HIS A 41 -17.32 4.41 22.19
CA HIS A 41 -16.18 3.86 21.48
C HIS A 41 -16.56 2.56 20.77
N GLU A 42 -15.80 2.22 19.74
CA GLU A 42 -15.96 0.98 18.97
C GLU A 42 -14.62 0.24 18.90
N GLN A 43 -14.66 -1.05 19.16
CA GLN A 43 -13.51 -1.95 19.02
C GLN A 43 -13.57 -2.60 17.64
N LEU A 44 -12.59 -2.32 16.79
CA LEU A 44 -12.58 -2.79 15.41
C LEU A 44 -11.39 -3.70 15.14
N GLU A 45 -11.65 -4.82 14.47
CA GLU A 45 -10.60 -5.77 14.08
C GLU A 45 -9.81 -5.27 12.87
N LEU A 46 -8.49 -5.24 12.99
CA LEU A 46 -7.54 -5.16 11.89
C LEU A 46 -6.85 -6.52 11.73
N TRP A 47 -7.14 -7.21 10.63
CA TRP A 47 -6.43 -8.44 10.27
C TRP A 47 -5.28 -8.10 9.33
N ARG A 48 -4.06 -8.52 9.64
CA ARG A 48 -2.87 -8.25 8.80
C ARG A 48 -1.84 -9.36 8.84
N ARG A 49 -1.11 -9.49 7.74
CA ARG A 49 0.14 -10.25 7.63
C ARG A 49 1.32 -9.29 7.65
N ASP A 50 2.50 -9.77 8.01
CA ASP A 50 3.71 -8.96 7.86
C ASP A 50 4.00 -8.78 6.35
N PRO A 51 3.91 -7.54 5.82
CA PRO A 51 4.17 -7.29 4.41
C PRO A 51 5.62 -7.57 4.00
N VAL A 52 6.59 -7.52 4.91
CA VAL A 52 8.00 -7.83 4.63
C VAL A 52 8.19 -9.33 4.42
N GLU A 53 7.51 -10.16 5.22
CA GLU A 53 7.49 -11.61 5.00
C GLU A 53 6.75 -11.96 3.68
N CYS A 54 5.70 -11.21 3.34
CA CYS A 54 5.02 -11.36 2.04
C CYS A 54 5.94 -11.01 0.85
N VAL A 55 6.77 -9.98 0.98
CA VAL A 55 7.80 -9.67 -0.04
C VAL A 55 8.84 -10.80 -0.11
N GLU A 56 9.29 -11.31 1.03
CA GLU A 56 10.25 -12.42 1.10
C GLU A 56 9.70 -13.70 0.43
N GLU A 57 8.42 -14.00 0.66
CA GLU A 57 7.72 -15.11 -0.02
C GLU A 57 7.70 -14.92 -1.54
N LEU A 58 7.34 -13.73 -2.02
CA LEU A 58 7.26 -13.44 -3.45
C LEU A 58 8.64 -13.46 -4.14
N ILE A 59 9.64 -12.81 -3.55
CA ILE A 59 10.97 -12.68 -4.16
C ILE A 59 11.77 -13.98 -4.09
N GLY A 60 11.49 -14.82 -3.10
CA GLY A 60 12.11 -16.14 -2.92
C GLY A 60 11.41 -17.27 -3.67
N ASN A 61 10.26 -17.02 -4.29
CA ASN A 61 9.46 -18.08 -4.92
C ASN A 61 10.13 -18.60 -6.22
N PRO A 62 10.56 -19.87 -6.28
CA PRO A 62 11.23 -20.43 -7.45
C PRO A 62 10.37 -20.42 -8.71
N ALA A 63 9.03 -20.40 -8.59
CA ALA A 63 8.12 -20.33 -9.73
C ALA A 63 8.29 -19.04 -10.56
N PHE A 64 8.86 -18.00 -9.96
CA PHE A 64 9.08 -16.71 -10.62
C PHE A 64 10.54 -16.48 -11.02
N ARG A 65 11.43 -17.47 -10.85
CA ARG A 65 12.89 -17.36 -11.08
C ARG A 65 13.22 -16.70 -12.42
N ASP A 66 12.65 -17.20 -13.51
CA ASP A 66 12.94 -16.74 -14.87
C ASP A 66 12.04 -15.57 -15.31
N GLN A 67 11.21 -15.06 -14.39
CA GLN A 67 10.18 -14.06 -14.64
C GLN A 67 10.39 -12.81 -13.78
N MET A 68 11.57 -12.65 -13.20
CA MET A 68 11.87 -11.49 -12.36
C MET A 68 13.22 -10.84 -12.65
N ALA A 69 13.33 -9.57 -12.26
CA ALA A 69 14.56 -8.80 -12.29
C ALA A 69 14.95 -8.34 -10.89
N TYR A 70 16.25 -8.24 -10.64
CA TYR A 70 16.83 -7.76 -9.38
C TYR A 70 17.56 -6.43 -9.55
N GLU A 71 17.74 -5.95 -10.78
CA GLU A 71 18.45 -4.72 -11.09
C GLU A 71 17.69 -3.92 -12.17
N PRO A 72 17.78 -2.59 -12.13
CA PRO A 72 17.24 -1.76 -13.19
C PRO A 72 18.11 -1.87 -14.45
N LYS A 73 17.50 -1.67 -15.61
CA LYS A 73 18.19 -1.59 -16.90
C LYS A 73 17.53 -0.57 -17.80
N HIS A 74 18.33 0.18 -18.54
CA HIS A 74 17.81 0.97 -19.64
C HIS A 74 17.68 0.10 -20.89
N ALA A 75 16.47 0.09 -21.46
CA ALA A 75 16.17 -0.53 -22.74
C ALA A 75 15.94 0.56 -23.80
N TYR A 76 16.43 0.33 -25.01
CA TYR A 76 16.37 1.26 -26.13
C TYR A 76 15.91 0.54 -27.39
N ALA A 77 15.17 1.26 -28.24
CA ALA A 77 14.67 0.76 -29.53
C ALA A 77 15.72 0.91 -30.66
N ASP A 78 16.80 1.64 -30.40
CA ASP A 78 17.88 1.90 -31.34
C ASP A 78 19.25 1.66 -30.69
N GLU A 79 20.27 1.51 -31.53
CA GLU A 79 21.67 1.31 -31.11
C GLU A 79 22.29 2.59 -30.52
N LYS A 80 21.71 3.77 -30.80
CA LYS A 80 22.24 5.07 -30.35
C LYS A 80 21.85 5.40 -28.91
N GLY A 81 20.88 4.70 -28.34
CA GLY A 81 20.35 4.97 -27.01
C GLY A 81 19.43 6.19 -26.94
N GLU A 82 18.81 6.60 -28.06
CA GLU A 82 18.00 7.83 -28.11
C GLU A 82 16.51 7.56 -27.82
N ASN A 83 15.98 6.41 -28.24
CA ASN A 83 14.58 6.04 -28.06
C ASN A 83 14.41 5.05 -26.89
N ARG A 84 14.07 5.56 -25.70
CA ARG A 84 13.84 4.76 -24.48
C ARG A 84 12.60 3.88 -24.60
N ILE A 85 12.73 2.63 -24.14
CA ILE A 85 11.62 1.69 -23.96
C ILE A 85 11.27 1.58 -22.48
N TYR A 86 10.01 1.87 -22.16
CA TYR A 86 9.41 1.69 -20.83
C TYR A 86 8.38 0.56 -20.90
N ASN A 87 8.73 -0.61 -20.37
CA ASN A 87 7.87 -1.80 -20.46
C ASN A 87 7.57 -2.43 -19.09
N GLU A 88 8.60 -2.54 -18.25
CA GLU A 88 8.58 -3.17 -16.94
C GLU A 88 9.13 -2.20 -15.89
N MET A 89 8.91 -2.48 -14.60
CA MET A 89 9.38 -1.56 -13.56
C MET A 89 10.90 -1.41 -13.55
N TRP A 90 11.65 -2.48 -13.84
CA TRP A 90 13.11 -2.41 -13.95
C TRP A 90 13.60 -1.64 -15.17
N THR A 91 12.72 -1.31 -16.14
CA THR A 91 13.05 -0.42 -17.25
C THR A 91 12.71 1.04 -17.00
N ALA A 92 12.03 1.34 -15.90
CA ALA A 92 11.59 2.68 -15.54
C ALA A 92 12.67 3.44 -14.77
N ASP A 93 12.72 4.75 -15.02
CA ASP A 93 13.72 5.64 -14.40
C ASP A 93 13.57 5.66 -12.87
N TRP A 94 12.35 5.49 -12.36
CA TRP A 94 12.10 5.41 -10.91
C TRP A 94 12.92 4.33 -10.21
N TRP A 95 13.01 3.10 -10.77
CA TRP A 95 13.79 2.06 -10.11
C TRP A 95 15.27 2.43 -10.15
N TRP A 96 15.76 2.88 -11.30
CA TRP A 96 17.14 3.34 -11.46
C TRP A 96 17.52 4.40 -10.42
N GLU A 97 16.72 5.47 -10.33
CA GLU A 97 16.90 6.56 -9.37
C GLU A 97 16.89 6.06 -7.92
N MET A 98 15.97 5.15 -7.58
CA MET A 98 15.92 4.56 -6.24
C MET A 98 17.16 3.73 -5.93
N GLN A 99 17.59 2.88 -6.86
CA GLN A 99 18.73 1.99 -6.72
C GLN A 99 20.07 2.74 -6.62
N GLU A 100 20.24 3.82 -7.39
CA GLU A 100 21.43 4.68 -7.36
C GLU A 100 21.40 5.74 -6.25
N SER A 101 20.25 5.93 -5.59
CA SER A 101 20.14 6.91 -4.52
C SER A 101 21.20 6.65 -3.44
N THR A 102 21.74 7.74 -2.88
CA THR A 102 22.72 7.69 -1.77
C THR A 102 22.22 6.89 -0.57
N TYR A 103 20.91 6.66 -0.49
CA TYR A 103 20.23 5.89 0.53
C TYR A 103 20.40 4.37 0.38
N LEU A 104 20.54 3.86 -0.86
CA LEU A 104 20.62 2.42 -1.16
C LEU A 104 21.97 1.99 -1.74
N ASN A 105 22.93 2.91 -1.87
CA ASN A 105 24.27 2.68 -2.42
C ASN A 105 25.18 1.85 -1.50
N SER A 106 24.70 0.69 -1.06
CA SER A 106 25.46 -0.37 -0.43
C SER A 106 25.61 -1.52 -1.43
N ARG A 107 26.82 -2.07 -1.55
CA ARG A 107 27.08 -3.18 -2.48
C ARG A 107 26.11 -4.34 -2.19
N GLY A 108 25.38 -4.78 -3.21
CA GLY A 108 24.43 -5.90 -3.12
C GLY A 108 23.01 -5.53 -2.67
N ALA A 109 22.68 -4.23 -2.58
CA ALA A 109 21.31 -3.79 -2.36
C ALA A 109 20.43 -4.06 -3.60
N VAL A 110 19.22 -4.54 -3.37
CA VAL A 110 18.20 -4.71 -4.41
C VAL A 110 16.93 -4.00 -3.98
N VAL A 111 16.38 -3.15 -4.84
CA VAL A 111 15.03 -2.61 -4.62
C VAL A 111 13.99 -3.69 -4.93
N ALA A 112 13.03 -3.85 -4.03
CA ALA A 112 11.78 -4.55 -4.31
C ALA A 112 10.64 -3.51 -4.43
N PRO A 113 10.23 -3.11 -5.64
CA PRO A 113 9.17 -2.12 -5.80
C PRO A 113 7.83 -2.70 -5.32
N VAL A 114 7.34 -2.26 -4.18
CA VAL A 114 6.06 -2.72 -3.63
C VAL A 114 4.92 -2.02 -4.35
N ILE A 115 3.99 -2.80 -4.88
CA ILE A 115 2.74 -2.33 -5.46
C ILE A 115 1.60 -2.77 -4.54
N LEU A 116 0.85 -1.81 -4.04
CA LEU A 116 -0.35 -2.07 -3.24
C LEU A 116 -1.60 -1.92 -4.09
N SER A 117 -2.65 -2.64 -3.73
CA SER A 117 -4.00 -2.34 -4.18
C SER A 117 -4.99 -2.58 -3.04
N SER A 118 -6.11 -1.87 -3.07
CA SER A 118 -7.21 -2.13 -2.15
C SER A 118 -8.53 -1.91 -2.87
N ASP A 119 -9.48 -2.80 -2.65
CA ASP A 119 -10.81 -2.68 -3.22
C ASP A 119 -11.84 -3.02 -2.13
N LYS A 120 -12.74 -2.08 -1.84
CA LYS A 120 -13.76 -2.27 -0.81
C LYS A 120 -14.92 -3.06 -1.39
N THR A 121 -14.99 -4.33 -1.06
CA THR A 121 -15.95 -5.28 -1.64
C THR A 121 -17.06 -5.63 -0.66
N SER A 122 -18.30 -5.73 -1.17
CA SER A 122 -19.42 -6.28 -0.40
C SER A 122 -19.35 -7.81 -0.44
N LEU A 123 -19.31 -8.46 0.73
CA LEU A 123 -19.19 -9.92 0.84
C LEU A 123 -20.52 -10.65 0.65
N SER A 124 -21.65 -9.95 0.75
CA SER A 124 -22.98 -10.55 0.59
C SER A 124 -23.92 -9.58 -0.12
N LEU A 125 -24.52 -10.07 -1.22
CA LEU A 125 -25.54 -9.34 -1.98
C LEU A 125 -26.97 -9.59 -1.45
N PHE A 126 -27.19 -10.67 -0.68
CA PHE A 126 -28.54 -11.16 -0.35
C PHE A 126 -28.80 -11.49 1.14
N SER A 127 -27.79 -11.50 2.02
CA SER A 127 -28.02 -11.60 3.47
C SER A 127 -26.77 -11.15 4.26
N GLY A 128 -26.90 -9.99 4.91
CA GLY A 128 -25.88 -9.39 5.77
C GLY A 128 -25.14 -8.24 5.10
N ASP A 129 -25.06 -7.07 5.74
CA ASP A 129 -24.25 -5.93 5.30
C ASP A 129 -22.74 -6.16 5.57
N LYS A 130 -22.22 -7.37 5.31
CA LYS A 130 -20.81 -7.66 5.53
C LYS A 130 -19.99 -7.08 4.40
N LYS A 131 -19.10 -6.14 4.73
CA LYS A 131 -18.15 -5.51 3.80
C LYS A 131 -16.75 -5.93 4.20
N ALA A 132 -15.94 -6.29 3.22
CA ALA A 132 -14.51 -6.48 3.40
C ALA A 132 -13.76 -5.35 2.72
N TRP A 133 -12.59 -5.03 3.27
CA TRP A 133 -11.68 -4.10 2.63
C TRP A 133 -10.29 -4.72 2.56
N PRO A 134 -10.09 -5.66 1.62
CA PRO A 134 -8.79 -6.29 1.41
C PRO A 134 -7.73 -5.28 0.94
N VAL A 135 -6.49 -5.50 1.39
CA VAL A 135 -5.27 -4.87 0.88
C VAL A 135 -4.39 -5.96 0.29
N TYR A 136 -4.00 -5.80 -0.96
CA TYR A 136 -3.12 -6.72 -1.68
C TYR A 136 -1.75 -6.09 -1.91
N LEU A 137 -0.75 -6.95 -2.05
CA LEU A 137 0.64 -6.62 -2.30
C LEU A 137 1.20 -7.48 -3.44
N THR A 138 1.97 -6.86 -4.32
CA THR A 138 2.86 -7.56 -5.27
C THR A 138 4.17 -6.78 -5.37
N ILE A 139 5.18 -7.34 -6.04
CA ILE A 139 6.47 -6.70 -6.25
C ILE A 139 6.76 -6.49 -7.72
N GLY A 140 7.31 -5.32 -8.06
CA GLY A 140 7.71 -4.92 -9.41
C GLY A 140 8.86 -5.72 -9.99
N ASN A 141 9.54 -6.53 -9.17
CA ASN A 141 10.53 -7.49 -9.63
C ASN A 141 9.92 -8.52 -10.56
N ILE A 142 8.66 -8.91 -10.34
CA ILE A 142 7.96 -9.90 -11.17
C ILE A 142 7.38 -9.21 -12.41
N SER A 143 7.59 -9.82 -13.58
CA SER A 143 7.07 -9.33 -14.86
C SER A 143 5.57 -9.05 -14.81
N LYS A 144 5.13 -8.00 -15.51
CA LYS A 144 3.71 -7.59 -15.48
C LYS A 144 2.78 -8.67 -16.03
N ASP A 145 3.25 -9.46 -16.99
CA ASP A 145 2.46 -10.55 -17.60
C ASP A 145 2.19 -11.67 -16.60
N VAL A 146 3.16 -12.01 -15.75
CA VAL A 146 2.97 -12.97 -14.65
C VAL A 146 2.11 -12.37 -13.54
N ARG A 147 2.32 -11.10 -13.16
CA ARG A 147 1.49 -10.42 -12.15
C ARG A 147 0.01 -10.36 -12.51
N ARG A 148 -0.31 -10.25 -13.80
CA ARG A 148 -1.70 -10.22 -14.30
C ARG A 148 -2.36 -11.60 -14.30
N GLN A 149 -1.60 -12.69 -14.22
CA GLN A 149 -2.16 -14.04 -14.20
C GLN A 149 -2.65 -14.39 -12.79
N VAL A 150 -3.97 -14.51 -12.62
CA VAL A 150 -4.59 -14.87 -11.34
C VAL A 150 -4.04 -16.20 -10.80
N SER A 151 -3.80 -17.17 -11.69
CA SER A 151 -3.25 -18.49 -11.36
C SER A 151 -1.77 -18.49 -10.95
N ALA A 152 -1.03 -17.41 -11.23
CA ALA A 152 0.38 -17.34 -10.89
C ALA A 152 0.60 -17.02 -9.40
N HIS A 153 -0.43 -16.57 -8.67
CA HIS A 153 -0.34 -16.20 -7.26
C HIS A 153 0.78 -15.17 -6.96
N ALA A 154 1.10 -14.32 -7.93
CA ALA A 154 2.10 -13.25 -7.81
C ALA A 154 1.60 -12.02 -7.03
N THR A 155 0.38 -12.09 -6.49
CA THR A 155 -0.24 -11.05 -5.64
C THR A 155 -0.76 -11.71 -4.37
N VAL A 156 -0.45 -11.12 -3.23
CA VAL A 156 -0.75 -11.67 -1.90
C VAL A 156 -1.61 -10.69 -1.10
N LEU A 157 -2.63 -11.20 -0.41
CA LEU A 157 -3.51 -10.39 0.44
C LEU A 157 -2.85 -10.08 1.80
N ILE A 158 -2.44 -8.85 2.07
CA ILE A 158 -1.71 -8.51 3.30
C ILE A 158 -2.58 -8.04 4.45
N GLY A 159 -3.86 -7.74 4.22
CA GLY A 159 -4.73 -7.27 5.30
C GLY A 159 -6.20 -7.14 4.93
N TYR A 160 -7.04 -7.09 5.97
CA TYR A 160 -8.42 -6.61 5.90
C TYR A 160 -8.55 -5.39 6.79
N LEU A 161 -8.83 -4.24 6.18
CA LEU A 161 -9.02 -3.00 6.92
C LEU A 161 -10.38 -3.00 7.64
N PRO A 162 -10.47 -2.36 8.81
CA PRO A 162 -11.72 -2.19 9.53
C PRO A 162 -12.81 -1.54 8.66
N VAL A 163 -14.01 -2.13 8.69
CA VAL A 163 -15.21 -1.51 8.12
C VAL A 163 -16.26 -1.36 9.21
N SER A 164 -16.54 -0.11 9.59
CA SER A 164 -17.61 0.21 10.54
C SER A 164 -18.51 1.32 10.04
N ARG A 165 -19.73 1.36 10.58
CA ARG A 165 -20.67 2.47 10.45
C ARG A 165 -20.24 3.69 11.28
N LEU A 166 -19.32 3.52 12.25
CA LEU A 166 -18.79 4.59 13.10
C LEU A 166 -19.91 5.39 13.78
N GLU A 167 -20.82 4.66 14.42
CA GLU A 167 -21.98 5.20 15.13
C GLU A 167 -21.58 5.93 16.43
N CYS A 168 -20.37 5.67 16.93
CA CYS A 168 -19.74 6.49 17.97
C CYS A 168 -19.47 7.95 17.53
N PHE A 169 -19.56 8.28 16.23
CA PHE A 169 -19.44 9.64 15.72
C PHE A 169 -20.77 10.26 15.27
N GLN A 170 -20.89 11.58 15.47
CA GLN A 170 -21.92 12.44 14.89
C GLN A 170 -21.85 12.38 13.36
N LYS A 171 -23.01 12.53 12.69
CA LYS A 171 -23.09 12.47 11.22
C LYS A 171 -22.09 13.39 10.51
N LYS A 172 -21.81 14.57 11.06
CA LYS A 172 -20.91 15.58 10.47
C LYS A 172 -19.41 15.22 10.57
N THR A 173 -19.00 14.44 11.56
CA THR A 173 -17.59 14.08 11.83
C THR A 173 -17.25 12.66 11.39
N ARG A 174 -18.27 11.79 11.29
CA ARG A 174 -18.17 10.38 10.91
C ARG A 174 -17.37 10.12 9.65
N LEU A 175 -17.60 10.89 8.59
CA LEU A 175 -16.87 10.70 7.32
C LEU A 175 -15.36 10.94 7.49
N LEU A 176 -14.99 11.99 8.23
CA LEU A 176 -13.59 12.29 8.52
C LEU A 176 -12.96 11.23 9.44
N ALA A 177 -13.72 10.70 10.40
CA ALA A 177 -13.28 9.60 11.24
C ALA A 177 -12.97 8.34 10.39
N GLY A 178 -13.81 8.02 9.41
CA GLY A 178 -13.57 6.93 8.46
C GLY A 178 -12.26 7.10 7.68
N TYR A 179 -11.96 8.30 7.19
CA TYR A 179 -10.67 8.58 6.55
C TYR A 179 -9.49 8.39 7.50
N ARG A 180 -9.61 8.86 8.75
CA ARG A 180 -8.55 8.70 9.75
C ARG A 180 -8.33 7.24 10.12
N LEU A 181 -9.40 6.47 10.26
CA LEU A 181 -9.35 5.03 10.53
C LEU A 181 -8.63 4.28 9.41
N PHE A 182 -8.95 4.56 8.14
CA PHE A 182 -8.25 3.98 6.99
C PHE A 182 -6.74 4.24 7.06
N HIS A 183 -6.35 5.52 7.23
CA HIS A 183 -4.94 5.90 7.28
C HIS A 183 -4.21 5.29 8.49
N HIS A 184 -4.87 5.24 9.65
CA HIS A 184 -4.31 4.60 10.83
C HIS A 184 -4.10 3.09 10.62
N ALA A 185 -5.11 2.38 10.12
CA ALA A 185 -5.00 0.95 9.82
C ALA A 185 -3.91 0.67 8.79
N MET A 186 -3.83 1.46 7.71
CA MET A 186 -2.76 1.34 6.71
C MET A 186 -1.37 1.57 7.30
N SER A 187 -1.20 2.49 8.26
CA SER A 187 0.10 2.65 8.92
C SER A 187 0.51 1.45 9.75
N LEU A 188 -0.42 0.81 10.44
CA LEU A 188 -0.14 -0.41 11.20
C LEU A 188 0.26 -1.55 10.27
N VAL A 189 -0.44 -1.70 9.14
CA VAL A 189 -0.11 -2.69 8.10
C VAL A 189 1.28 -2.44 7.51
N LEU A 190 1.60 -1.20 7.15
CA LEU A 190 2.83 -0.85 6.42
C LEU A 190 4.03 -0.55 7.32
N GLN A 191 3.87 -0.50 8.64
CA GLN A 191 4.97 -0.16 9.56
C GLN A 191 6.22 -1.03 9.37
N PRO A 192 6.13 -2.36 9.19
CA PRO A 192 7.30 -3.21 8.94
C PRO A 192 8.00 -2.87 7.61
N LEU A 193 7.24 -2.49 6.58
CA LEU A 193 7.80 -2.08 5.29
C LEU A 193 8.62 -0.79 5.39
N ILE A 194 8.24 0.15 6.24
CA ILE A 194 8.99 1.40 6.43
C ILE A 194 10.39 1.09 6.96
N ASP A 195 10.48 0.19 7.95
CA ASP A 195 11.77 -0.20 8.53
C ASP A 195 12.63 -1.00 7.53
N ALA A 196 12.04 -2.01 6.88
CA ALA A 196 12.74 -2.84 5.91
C ALA A 196 13.15 -2.05 4.65
N GLY A 197 12.34 -1.11 4.18
CA GLY A 197 12.71 -0.23 3.06
C GLY A 197 13.90 0.67 3.42
N ARG A 198 13.98 1.09 4.69
CA ARG A 198 15.06 1.94 5.19
C ARG A 198 16.38 1.21 5.35
N HIS A 199 16.36 0.08 6.04
CA HIS A 199 17.58 -0.62 6.45
C HIS A 199 17.94 -1.79 5.54
N GLY A 200 16.98 -2.24 4.72
CA GLY A 200 17.08 -3.49 3.95
C GLY A 200 16.88 -4.70 4.86
N LYS A 201 16.48 -5.82 4.25
CA LYS A 201 16.42 -7.14 4.90
C LYS A 201 17.12 -8.15 4.01
N GLU A 202 17.90 -9.04 4.61
CA GLU A 202 18.49 -10.16 3.87
C GLU A 202 17.38 -11.15 3.49
N MET A 203 17.21 -11.39 2.19
CA MET A 203 16.19 -12.29 1.65
C MET A 203 16.80 -13.25 0.65
N GLY A 204 16.45 -14.53 0.76
CA GLY A 204 16.78 -15.52 -0.25
C GLY A 204 15.94 -15.30 -1.50
N CYS A 205 16.61 -15.10 -2.64
CA CYS A 205 15.96 -14.84 -3.91
C CYS A 205 15.71 -16.14 -4.70
N ALA A 206 14.76 -16.10 -5.64
CA ALA A 206 14.35 -17.25 -6.44
C ALA A 206 15.49 -17.87 -7.27
N ASP A 207 16.53 -17.10 -7.58
CA ASP A 207 17.74 -17.51 -8.30
C ASP A 207 18.82 -18.16 -7.41
N GLY A 208 18.60 -18.23 -6.09
CA GLY A 208 19.48 -18.88 -5.12
C GLY A 208 20.49 -17.96 -4.44
N TYR A 209 20.50 -16.66 -4.77
CA TYR A 209 21.37 -15.70 -4.08
C TYR A 209 20.68 -15.09 -2.87
N LEU A 210 21.47 -14.79 -1.84
CA LEU A 210 21.05 -13.98 -0.70
C LEU A 210 21.33 -12.51 -1.03
N ARG A 211 20.31 -11.65 -0.95
CA ARG A 211 20.45 -10.22 -1.26
C ARG A 211 19.90 -9.36 -0.14
N ARG A 212 20.45 -8.15 0.00
CA ARG A 212 19.88 -7.12 0.88
C ARG A 212 18.75 -6.42 0.14
N VAL A 213 17.53 -6.84 0.39
CA VAL A 213 16.34 -6.35 -0.32
C VAL A 213 15.73 -5.19 0.44
N HIS A 214 15.52 -4.09 -0.26
CA HIS A 214 14.84 -2.89 0.22
C HIS A 214 13.44 -2.82 -0.42
N PRO A 215 12.39 -3.27 0.28
CA PRO A 215 11.02 -3.13 -0.22
C PRO A 215 10.57 -1.68 -0.11
N ILE A 216 10.23 -1.07 -1.25
CA ILE A 216 9.90 0.36 -1.32
C ILE A 216 8.56 0.52 -2.03
N LEU A 217 7.62 1.21 -1.39
CA LEU A 217 6.32 1.51 -2.00
C LEU A 217 6.51 2.33 -3.29
N ALA A 218 6.17 1.72 -4.41
CA ALA A 218 6.35 2.29 -5.74
C ALA A 218 5.02 2.73 -6.37
N ALA A 219 3.95 1.98 -6.11
CA ALA A 219 2.62 2.30 -6.64
C ALA A 219 1.50 1.85 -5.70
N TYR A 220 0.38 2.57 -5.77
CA TYR A 220 -0.89 2.18 -5.16
C TYR A 220 -1.96 2.18 -6.26
N VAL A 221 -2.44 0.99 -6.62
CA VAL A 221 -3.47 0.81 -7.65
C VAL A 221 -4.85 0.91 -7.00
N ALA A 222 -5.60 1.90 -7.44
CA ALA A 222 -6.93 2.24 -6.93
C ALA A 222 -7.71 2.97 -8.04
N ASP A 223 -9.04 2.89 -7.99
CA ASP A 223 -9.92 3.77 -8.74
C ASP A 223 -9.95 5.18 -8.13
N PHE A 224 -10.65 6.10 -8.76
CA PHE A 224 -10.51 7.52 -8.45
C PHE A 224 -10.90 7.91 -7.00
N PRO A 225 -12.04 7.45 -6.43
CA PRO A 225 -12.39 7.80 -5.05
C PRO A 225 -11.37 7.28 -4.03
N GLU A 226 -10.85 6.08 -4.26
CA GLU A 226 -9.84 5.42 -3.44
C GLU A 226 -8.46 6.10 -3.61
N GLN A 227 -8.10 6.55 -4.82
CA GLN A 227 -6.92 7.40 -5.01
C GLN A 227 -7.04 8.69 -4.21
N CYS A 228 -8.22 9.31 -4.16
CA CYS A 228 -8.46 10.50 -3.36
C CYS A 228 -8.40 10.22 -1.84
N LEU A 229 -8.87 9.06 -1.42
CA LEU A 229 -8.71 8.55 -0.04
C LEU A 229 -7.23 8.42 0.34
N VAL A 230 -6.44 7.72 -0.47
CA VAL A 230 -5.01 7.49 -0.25
C VAL A 230 -4.24 8.83 -0.27
N ALA A 231 -4.53 9.71 -1.24
CA ALA A 231 -3.88 11.01 -1.38
C ALA A 231 -4.37 12.08 -0.36
N CYS A 232 -5.29 11.73 0.54
CA CYS A 232 -5.87 12.63 1.53
C CYS A 232 -6.52 13.90 0.93
N ASN A 233 -7.15 13.81 -0.23
CA ASN A 233 -7.87 14.93 -0.83
C ASN A 233 -9.34 14.59 -1.08
N LYS A 234 -10.15 15.62 -1.32
CA LYS A 234 -11.57 15.48 -1.68
C LYS A 234 -11.69 14.93 -3.10
N GLU A 235 -12.75 14.17 -3.37
CA GLU A 235 -13.03 13.60 -4.71
C GLU A 235 -13.24 14.68 -5.77
N ASN A 236 -13.65 15.89 -5.39
CA ASN A 236 -13.65 17.03 -6.30
C ASN A 236 -12.25 17.66 -6.48
N ARG A 237 -11.14 16.93 -6.28
CA ARG A 237 -9.74 17.33 -6.50
C ARG A 237 -8.96 16.22 -7.22
N CYS A 238 -7.98 16.60 -8.05
CA CYS A 238 -7.06 15.61 -8.64
C CYS A 238 -6.08 15.11 -7.56
N PRO A 239 -5.89 13.80 -7.36
CA PRO A 239 -4.92 13.23 -6.41
C PRO A 239 -3.46 13.36 -6.89
N ARG A 240 -3.24 13.65 -8.18
CA ARG A 240 -1.89 13.71 -8.76
C ARG A 240 -1.38 15.13 -9.00
N CYS A 241 -2.22 16.04 -9.48
CA CYS A 241 -1.83 17.42 -9.79
C CYS A 241 -2.71 18.46 -9.06
N LEU A 242 -2.33 19.73 -9.19
CA LEU A 242 -2.98 20.87 -8.54
C LEU A 242 -4.12 21.49 -9.37
N VAL A 243 -4.62 20.78 -10.39
CA VAL A 243 -5.64 21.29 -11.31
C VAL A 243 -6.93 21.63 -10.56
N GLU A 244 -7.52 22.77 -10.90
CA GLU A 244 -8.80 23.19 -10.37
C GLU A 244 -9.92 22.29 -10.90
N SER A 245 -11.06 22.24 -10.19
CA SER A 245 -12.14 21.28 -10.53
C SER A 245 -12.82 21.58 -11.85
N ASP A 246 -12.92 22.85 -12.20
CA ASP A 246 -13.51 23.42 -13.41
C ASP A 246 -12.60 23.33 -14.63
N LYS A 247 -11.29 23.08 -14.43
CA LYS A 247 -10.29 22.98 -15.51
C LYS A 247 -9.93 21.54 -15.90
N ARG A 248 -10.71 20.55 -15.43
CA ARG A 248 -10.47 19.13 -15.71
C ARG A 248 -11.02 18.77 -17.09
N GLY A 249 -10.15 18.83 -18.08
CA GLY A 249 -10.50 18.64 -19.49
C GLY A 249 -9.72 19.60 -20.38
N ASP A 250 -9.17 20.65 -19.78
CA ASP A 250 -8.25 21.54 -20.45
C ASP A 250 -6.94 20.80 -20.73
N LEU A 251 -6.38 21.00 -21.93
CA LEU A 251 -5.09 20.42 -22.33
C LEU A 251 -3.89 21.19 -21.74
N GLU A 252 -4.11 21.94 -20.65
CA GLU A 252 -3.09 22.72 -19.98
C GLU A 252 -2.26 21.85 -19.03
N GLU A 253 -0.94 22.04 -19.08
CA GLU A 253 -0.05 21.41 -18.10
C GLU A 253 -0.32 21.97 -16.70
N CYS A 254 -0.46 21.05 -15.75
CA CYS A 254 -0.65 21.41 -14.36
C CYS A 254 0.47 20.85 -13.48
N ALA A 255 0.93 21.66 -12.53
CA ALA A 255 1.93 21.25 -11.56
C ALA A 255 1.48 20.00 -10.77
N TRP A 256 2.38 19.02 -10.66
CA TRP A 256 2.19 17.84 -9.83
C TRP A 256 2.13 18.22 -8.35
N ARG A 257 1.38 17.44 -7.57
CA ARG A 257 1.39 17.55 -6.12
C ARG A 257 2.75 17.11 -5.59
N SER A 258 3.35 17.92 -4.72
CA SER A 258 4.54 17.56 -3.98
C SER A 258 4.15 16.94 -2.64
N THR A 259 4.71 15.77 -2.32
CA THR A 259 4.57 15.14 -1.00
C THR A 259 5.01 16.10 0.10
N THR A 260 6.17 16.72 -0.04
CA THR A 260 6.74 17.67 0.92
C THR A 260 5.81 18.87 1.16
N ASP A 261 5.25 19.45 0.09
CA ASP A 261 4.34 20.59 0.20
C ASP A 261 2.98 20.21 0.83
N THR A 262 2.46 19.04 0.48
CA THR A 262 1.21 18.50 1.03
C THR A 262 1.36 18.28 2.54
N LEU A 263 2.46 17.65 2.97
CA LEU A 263 2.75 17.42 4.38
C LEU A 263 2.94 18.73 5.16
N LYS A 264 3.66 19.71 4.59
CA LYS A 264 3.80 21.04 5.19
C LYS A 264 2.43 21.73 5.35
N THR A 265 1.57 21.61 4.35
CA THR A 265 0.22 22.19 4.36
C THR A 265 -0.68 21.53 5.42
N LEU A 266 -0.63 20.21 5.55
CA LEU A 266 -1.34 19.45 6.59
C LEU A 266 -0.86 19.82 7.99
N ARG A 267 0.46 19.85 8.23
CA ARG A 267 1.06 20.27 9.52
C ARG A 267 0.69 21.71 9.87
N ARG A 268 0.66 22.61 8.89
CA ARG A 268 0.22 24.00 9.09
C ARG A 268 -1.26 24.07 9.48
N LYS A 269 -2.14 23.30 8.83
CA LYS A 269 -3.58 23.23 9.19
C LYS A 269 -3.81 22.61 10.57
N GLN A 270 -2.97 21.66 10.97
CA GLN A 270 -3.03 21.05 12.30
C GLN A 270 -2.70 22.08 13.40
N ARG A 271 -1.68 22.92 13.17
CA ARG A 271 -1.25 23.98 14.12
C ARG A 271 -2.17 25.20 14.09
N ASN A 272 -2.57 25.63 12.90
CA ASN A 272 -3.37 26.83 12.65
C ASN A 272 -4.72 26.42 12.04
N LYS A 273 -5.84 26.71 12.72
CA LYS A 273 -7.19 26.32 12.25
C LYS A 273 -7.54 26.84 10.83
N GLN A 274 -6.86 27.88 10.35
CA GLN A 274 -7.04 28.47 9.01
C GLN A 274 -5.81 28.24 8.11
N SER A 275 -6.04 27.65 6.93
CA SER A 275 -5.02 27.49 5.88
C SER A 275 -5.71 27.53 4.52
N ARG A 276 -5.64 28.68 3.84
CA ARG A 276 -6.23 28.86 2.50
C ARG A 276 -5.73 27.81 1.51
N LYS A 277 -4.44 27.45 1.60
CA LYS A 277 -3.82 26.43 0.74
C LYS A 277 -4.41 25.03 0.95
N PHE A 278 -4.72 24.67 2.20
CA PHE A 278 -5.38 23.40 2.53
C PHE A 278 -6.77 23.32 1.88
N ASP A 279 -7.52 24.42 1.92
CA ASP A 279 -8.87 24.49 1.37
C ASP A 279 -8.86 24.49 -0.17
N ILE A 280 -7.95 25.26 -0.81
CA ILE A 280 -7.77 25.28 -2.27
C ILE A 280 -7.41 23.89 -2.80
N GLN A 281 -6.39 23.26 -2.20
CA GLN A 281 -5.96 21.91 -2.60
C GLN A 281 -6.97 20.82 -2.24
N GLY A 282 -8.02 21.18 -1.48
CA GLY A 282 -9.09 20.32 -1.01
C GLY A 282 -8.57 19.11 -0.23
N LEU A 283 -7.63 19.34 0.69
CA LEU A 283 -7.10 18.29 1.54
C LEU A 283 -8.11 17.89 2.63
N ARG A 284 -7.97 16.67 3.15
CA ARG A 284 -8.73 16.13 4.28
C ARG A 284 -7.89 16.24 5.56
N ALA A 285 -8.53 16.52 6.70
CA ALA A 285 -7.86 16.74 7.99
C ALA A 285 -7.46 15.42 8.70
N VAL A 286 -6.77 14.57 7.95
CA VAL A 286 -5.94 13.47 8.46
C VAL A 286 -4.58 14.12 8.77
N TYR A 287 -3.93 13.77 9.88
CA TYR A 287 -2.69 14.44 10.33
C TYR A 287 -1.62 13.48 10.84
N LYS A 288 -2.06 12.40 11.49
CA LYS A 288 -1.29 11.18 11.75
C LYS A 288 -1.86 10.12 10.81
N PRO A 289 -1.08 9.18 10.28
CA PRO A 289 0.26 8.76 10.69
C PRO A 289 1.36 9.18 9.69
N PHE A 290 1.30 10.40 9.14
CA PHE A 290 2.31 10.88 8.19
C PHE A 290 3.63 11.31 8.84
#